data_AF-A0A328RPF9-F1
#
_entry.id   AF-A0A328RPF9-F1
#
_cell.length_a   1.000
_cell.length_b   1.000
_cell.length_c   1.000
_cell.angle_alpha   90.00
_cell.angle_beta   90.00
_cell.angle_gamma   90.00
#
_symmetry.space_group_name_H-M   'P 1'
#
loop_
_entity.id
_entity.type
_entity.pdbx_description
1 polymer ?
#
loop_
_entity_poly.entity_id
_entity_poly.type
_entity_poly.pdbx_seq_one_letter_code
_entity_poly.pdbx_strand_id
1 'polypeptide(L)'
;MTSKDKQVEILDIHDIRIKNNRIFSKKTNHYLQNLLFYLRIVFRYNREGLDDLIDFYNYIEDILDNQIDITMDELKILIYTTTDIIVNIDEYDIHGETIITEAIANLQQSLYTELEMFKLAEKSKNDDEEWESYLISSLKDTQPEFRVLTELLDKTSMTEIRDDILNLLENNYPLEYATYNARKDYLEY
;
A
#
# COMPACT_ATOMS: atom_id res chain seq x y z
N MET A 1 33.41 -7.90 -26.59
CA MET A 1 33.07 -7.23 -25.32
C MET A 1 32.48 -8.30 -24.44
N THR A 2 33.13 -8.60 -23.33
CA THR A 2 32.69 -9.63 -22.36
C THR A 2 31.44 -9.09 -21.67
N SER A 3 30.28 -9.67 -21.99
CA SER A 3 29.09 -9.55 -21.16
C SER A 3 29.46 -10.06 -19.78
N LYS A 4 29.65 -9.15 -18.82
CA LYS A 4 29.72 -9.55 -17.43
C LYS A 4 28.30 -9.99 -17.09
N ASP A 5 28.06 -11.29 -17.07
CA ASP A 5 26.93 -11.86 -16.36
C ASP A 5 27.03 -11.35 -14.92
N LYS A 6 26.33 -10.26 -14.59
CA LYS A 6 25.98 -9.93 -13.21
C LYS A 6 25.09 -11.10 -12.77
N GLN A 7 25.68 -12.19 -12.28
CA GLN A 7 24.95 -13.15 -11.47
C GLN A 7 24.61 -12.42 -10.17
N VAL A 8 23.46 -11.75 -10.17
CA VAL A 8 22.83 -11.26 -8.96
C VAL A 8 22.64 -12.46 -8.06
N GLU A 9 23.08 -12.35 -6.82
CA GLU A 9 22.87 -13.39 -5.82
C GLU A 9 21.41 -13.29 -5.37
N ILE A 10 20.50 -13.85 -6.17
CA ILE A 10 19.06 -13.69 -5.93
C ILE A 10 18.66 -14.55 -4.72
N LEU A 11 18.28 -13.86 -3.62
CA LEU A 11 17.82 -14.42 -2.35
C LEU A 11 16.90 -15.64 -2.47
N ASP A 12 16.90 -16.53 -1.49
CA ASP A 12 15.89 -17.59 -1.42
C ASP A 12 14.48 -17.00 -1.23
N ILE A 13 13.45 -17.69 -1.74
CA ILE A 13 12.04 -17.33 -1.54
C ILE A 13 11.71 -17.25 -0.05
N HIS A 14 12.35 -18.09 0.76
CA HIS A 14 12.18 -18.04 2.22
C HIS A 14 12.75 -16.77 2.82
N ASP A 15 13.89 -16.28 2.32
CA ASP A 15 14.51 -15.04 2.80
C ASP A 15 13.64 -13.83 2.46
N ILE A 16 13.09 -13.76 1.24
CA ILE A 16 12.18 -12.67 0.83
C ILE A 16 10.95 -12.58 1.74
N ARG A 17 10.39 -13.72 2.15
CA ARG A 17 9.17 -13.77 2.99
C ARG A 17 9.36 -13.22 4.40
N ILE A 18 10.58 -13.31 4.93
CA ILE A 18 10.87 -12.88 6.31
C ILE A 18 11.35 -11.43 6.39
N LYS A 19 11.79 -10.82 5.27
CA LYS A 19 12.19 -9.40 5.26
C LYS A 19 11.01 -8.50 5.52
N ASN A 20 11.18 -7.51 6.39
CA ASN A 20 10.09 -6.64 6.80
C ASN A 20 10.65 -5.30 7.25
N ASN A 21 10.28 -4.25 6.53
CA ASN A 21 10.59 -2.89 6.93
C ASN A 21 9.69 -2.49 8.10
N ARG A 22 10.31 -1.98 9.17
CA ARG A 22 9.65 -1.63 10.43
C ARG A 22 8.75 -0.39 10.36
N ILE A 23 8.94 0.45 9.34
CA ILE A 23 8.23 1.72 9.16
C ILE A 23 6.96 1.51 8.33
N PHE A 24 7.04 0.71 7.28
CA PHE A 24 5.91 0.46 6.39
C PHE A 24 4.82 -0.40 7.03
N SER A 25 3.58 -0.21 6.59
CA SER A 25 2.47 -1.09 6.96
C SER A 25 2.70 -2.52 6.47
N LYS A 26 1.97 -3.48 7.06
CA LYS A 26 1.99 -4.88 6.61
C LYS A 26 1.61 -5.03 5.13
N LYS A 27 0.71 -4.17 4.64
CA LYS A 27 0.23 -4.18 3.26
C LYS A 27 1.34 -3.75 2.30
N THR A 28 2.01 -2.64 2.60
CA THR A 28 3.15 -2.15 1.80
C THR A 28 4.30 -3.14 1.80
N ASN A 29 4.66 -3.70 2.97
CA ASN A 29 5.66 -4.76 3.07
C ASN A 29 5.31 -5.98 2.22
N HIS A 30 4.05 -6.44 2.25
CA HIS A 30 3.60 -7.55 1.43
C HIS A 30 3.78 -7.28 -0.07
N TYR A 31 3.44 -6.08 -0.55
CA TYR A 31 3.61 -5.76 -1.97
C TYR A 31 5.08 -5.61 -2.39
N LEU A 32 5.94 -5.06 -1.53
CA LEU A 32 7.39 -5.02 -1.78
C LEU A 32 7.97 -6.44 -1.88
N GLN A 33 7.58 -7.34 -0.98
CA GLN A 33 7.99 -8.75 -1.03
C GLN A 33 7.50 -9.46 -2.29
N ASN A 34 6.23 -9.24 -2.68
CA ASN A 34 5.69 -9.81 -3.91
C ASN A 34 6.42 -9.28 -5.14
N LEU A 35 6.77 -8.00 -5.16
CA LEU A 35 7.53 -7.41 -6.26
C LEU A 35 8.93 -8.03 -6.38
N LEU A 36 9.66 -8.23 -5.26
CA LEU A 36 10.93 -8.98 -5.28
C LEU A 36 10.77 -10.39 -5.84
N PHE A 37 9.67 -11.06 -5.47
CA PHE A 37 9.37 -12.40 -5.99
C PHE A 37 9.13 -12.39 -7.50
N TYR A 38 8.40 -11.41 -8.03
CA TYR A 38 8.13 -11.31 -9.46
C TYR A 38 9.36 -10.87 -10.27
N LEU A 39 10.15 -9.92 -9.78
CA LEU A 39 11.43 -9.54 -10.37
C LEU A 39 12.35 -10.76 -10.50
N ARG A 40 12.37 -11.62 -9.48
CA ARG A 40 13.12 -12.89 -9.53
C ARG A 40 12.63 -13.84 -10.61
N ILE A 41 11.32 -13.97 -10.81
CA ILE A 41 10.77 -14.77 -11.91
C ILE A 41 11.29 -14.20 -13.23
N VAL A 42 11.18 -12.88 -13.42
CA VAL A 42 11.62 -12.20 -14.64
C VAL A 42 13.11 -12.40 -14.90
N PHE A 43 13.98 -12.31 -13.88
CA PHE A 43 15.41 -12.58 -14.03
C PHE A 43 15.75 -14.02 -14.43
N ARG A 44 14.87 -14.99 -14.15
CA ARG A 44 15.08 -16.38 -14.60
C ARG A 44 14.73 -16.60 -16.06
N TYR A 45 13.79 -15.82 -16.60
CA TYR A 45 13.27 -16.00 -17.95
C TYR A 45 13.87 -15.03 -18.97
N ASN A 46 14.62 -14.02 -18.52
CA ASN A 46 15.25 -13.01 -19.36
C ASN A 46 16.77 -13.00 -19.15
N ARG A 47 17.53 -12.62 -20.19
CA ARG A 47 19.00 -12.58 -20.15
C ARG A 47 19.60 -11.20 -20.42
N GLU A 48 18.85 -10.34 -21.09
CA GLU A 48 19.24 -8.99 -21.50
C GLU A 48 18.15 -8.01 -21.04
N GLY A 49 18.45 -6.70 -21.02
CA GLY A 49 17.47 -5.67 -20.61
C GLY A 49 17.17 -5.62 -19.11
N LEU A 50 18.01 -6.24 -18.26
CA LEU A 50 17.72 -6.42 -16.84
C LEU A 50 18.42 -5.42 -15.90
N ASP A 51 19.34 -4.60 -16.40
CA ASP A 51 20.23 -3.80 -15.54
C ASP A 51 19.46 -2.89 -14.57
N ASP A 52 18.49 -2.12 -15.08
CA ASP A 52 17.66 -1.22 -14.26
C ASP A 52 16.78 -1.99 -13.26
N LEU A 53 16.24 -3.14 -13.68
CA LEU A 53 15.42 -3.99 -12.82
C LEU A 53 16.24 -4.64 -11.70
N ILE A 54 17.50 -4.98 -11.97
CA ILE A 54 18.44 -5.50 -10.98
C ILE A 54 18.77 -4.43 -9.95
N ASP A 55 19.07 -3.23 -10.39
CA ASP A 55 19.37 -2.12 -9.49
C ASP A 55 18.12 -1.76 -8.64
N PHE A 56 16.92 -1.81 -9.24
CA PHE A 56 15.65 -1.67 -8.53
C PHE A 56 15.38 -2.80 -7.53
N TYR A 57 15.71 -4.05 -7.86
CA TYR A 57 15.61 -5.20 -6.96
C TYR A 57 16.44 -4.97 -5.69
N ASN A 58 17.71 -4.59 -5.86
CA ASN A 58 18.62 -4.34 -4.73
C ASN A 58 18.10 -3.18 -3.86
N TYR A 59 17.57 -2.12 -4.49
CA TYR A 59 16.98 -1.00 -3.76
C TYR A 59 15.78 -1.42 -2.90
N ILE A 60 14.86 -2.23 -3.44
CA ILE A 60 13.72 -2.77 -2.65
C ILE A 60 14.22 -3.69 -1.53
N GLU A 61 15.25 -4.49 -1.80
CA GLU A 61 15.85 -5.36 -0.79
C GLU A 61 16.41 -4.56 0.38
N ASP A 62 17.19 -3.51 0.10
CA ASP A 62 17.78 -2.63 1.10
C ASP A 62 16.70 -1.90 1.93
N ILE A 63 15.60 -1.52 1.30
CA ILE A 63 14.41 -0.99 1.99
C ILE A 63 13.84 -2.04 2.95
N LEU A 64 13.58 -3.26 2.48
CA LEU A 64 12.96 -4.32 3.28
C LEU A 64 13.85 -4.80 4.43
N ASP A 65 15.17 -4.70 4.27
CA ASP A 65 16.16 -4.98 5.32
C ASP A 65 16.37 -3.85 6.31
N ASN A 66 15.68 -2.71 6.14
CA ASN A 66 15.88 -1.51 6.95
C ASN A 66 17.31 -0.93 6.85
N GLN A 67 18.00 -1.17 5.73
CA GLN A 67 19.30 -0.55 5.46
C GLN A 67 19.14 0.91 5.00
N ILE A 68 17.98 1.23 4.43
CA ILE A 68 17.56 2.58 4.06
C ILE A 68 16.58 3.11 5.11
N ASP A 69 16.85 4.32 5.61
CA ASP A 69 15.96 4.99 6.56
C ASP A 69 14.78 5.65 5.82
N ILE A 70 13.56 5.21 6.15
CA ILE A 70 12.36 5.63 5.43
C ILE A 70 11.87 6.97 5.96
N THR A 71 12.27 8.03 5.26
CA THR A 71 11.76 9.39 5.44
C THR A 71 10.68 9.70 4.40
N MET A 72 9.99 10.84 4.55
CA MET A 72 9.03 11.30 3.54
C MET A 72 9.69 11.49 2.15
N ASP A 73 10.93 11.96 2.10
CA ASP A 73 11.63 12.14 0.84
C ASP A 73 12.06 10.81 0.23
N GLU A 74 12.51 9.86 1.05
CA GLU A 74 12.81 8.50 0.58
C GLU A 74 11.56 7.80 0.03
N LEU A 75 10.40 8.00 0.65
CA LEU A 75 9.14 7.49 0.13
C LEU A 75 8.76 8.09 -1.22
N LYS A 76 9.03 9.39 -1.44
CA LYS A 76 8.84 10.02 -2.75
C LYS A 76 9.80 9.45 -3.79
N ILE A 77 11.04 9.19 -3.41
CA ILE A 77 12.04 8.54 -4.29
C ILE A 77 11.54 7.15 -4.67
N LEU A 78 11.10 6.33 -3.71
CA LEU A 78 10.55 5.01 -3.99
C LEU A 78 9.35 5.07 -4.93
N ILE A 79 8.41 5.99 -4.72
CA ILE A 79 7.27 6.19 -5.63
C ILE A 79 7.75 6.58 -7.03
N TYR A 80 8.70 7.52 -7.13
CA TYR A 80 9.24 7.97 -8.40
C TYR A 80 9.93 6.83 -9.16
N THR A 81 10.86 6.12 -8.51
CA THR A 81 11.57 4.98 -9.10
C THR A 81 10.60 3.89 -9.56
N THR A 82 9.61 3.56 -8.72
CA THR A 82 8.58 2.58 -9.07
C THR A 82 7.76 3.03 -10.29
N THR A 83 7.50 4.33 -10.41
CA THR A 83 6.79 4.92 -11.56
C THR A 83 7.65 4.94 -12.82
N ASP A 84 8.94 5.20 -12.68
CA ASP A 84 9.88 5.20 -13.80
C ASP A 84 10.01 3.80 -14.42
N ILE A 85 10.14 2.76 -13.58
CA ILE A 85 10.19 1.36 -14.02
C ILE A 85 8.94 0.98 -14.83
N ILE A 86 7.73 1.34 -14.37
CA ILE A 86 6.49 0.97 -15.09
C ILE A 86 6.30 1.77 -16.38
N VAL A 87 6.74 3.03 -16.43
CA VAL A 87 6.65 3.87 -17.63
C VAL A 87 7.61 3.37 -18.72
N ASN A 88 8.80 2.90 -18.32
CA ASN A 88 9.83 2.45 -19.25
C ASN A 88 9.85 0.92 -19.44
N ILE A 89 8.90 0.17 -18.86
CA ILE A 89 8.92 -1.31 -18.86
C ILE A 89 8.93 -1.89 -20.28
N ASP A 90 8.20 -1.27 -21.20
CA ASP A 90 8.10 -1.68 -22.60
C ASP A 90 9.43 -1.50 -23.35
N GLU A 91 10.33 -0.63 -22.85
CA GLU A 91 11.65 -0.37 -23.44
C GLU A 91 12.69 -1.43 -23.04
N TYR A 92 12.41 -2.21 -21.99
CA TYR A 92 13.35 -3.21 -21.46
C TYR A 92 13.37 -4.52 -22.27
N ASP A 93 12.44 -4.73 -23.20
CA ASP A 93 12.34 -5.93 -24.05
C ASP A 93 12.39 -7.24 -23.24
N ILE A 94 11.59 -7.30 -22.16
CA ILE A 94 11.53 -8.44 -21.25
C ILE A 94 10.23 -9.24 -21.35
N HIS A 95 10.35 -10.56 -21.26
CA HIS A 95 9.19 -11.44 -21.06
C HIS A 95 8.67 -11.37 -19.63
N GLY A 96 7.36 -11.23 -19.48
CA GLY A 96 6.69 -11.18 -18.18
C GLY A 96 6.49 -9.78 -17.61
N GLU A 97 6.64 -8.74 -18.43
CA GLU A 97 6.39 -7.33 -18.06
C GLU A 97 5.04 -7.14 -17.35
N THR A 98 3.97 -7.82 -17.81
CA THR A 98 2.62 -7.67 -17.24
C THR A 98 2.56 -8.04 -15.75
N ILE A 99 3.34 -9.04 -15.32
CA ILE A 99 3.37 -9.47 -13.93
C ILE A 99 4.06 -8.41 -13.05
N ILE A 100 5.09 -7.75 -13.57
CA ILE A 100 5.73 -6.61 -12.91
C ILE A 100 4.73 -5.44 -12.84
N THR A 101 4.09 -5.10 -13.96
CA THR A 101 3.14 -3.97 -14.06
C THR A 101 2.01 -4.10 -13.04
N GLU A 102 1.42 -5.30 -12.89
CA GLU A 102 0.37 -5.55 -11.90
C GLU A 102 0.88 -5.43 -10.46
N ALA A 103 2.07 -5.98 -10.18
CA ALA A 103 2.68 -5.89 -8.86
C ALA A 103 3.02 -4.44 -8.47
N ILE A 104 3.54 -3.67 -9.43
CA ILE A 104 3.85 -2.26 -9.25
C ILE A 104 2.58 -1.44 -9.02
N ALA A 105 1.50 -1.67 -9.77
CA ALA A 105 0.25 -0.91 -9.58
C ALA A 105 -0.31 -1.08 -8.15
N ASN A 106 -0.30 -2.31 -7.64
CA ASN A 106 -0.70 -2.60 -6.26
C ASN A 106 0.21 -1.94 -5.23
N LEU A 107 1.53 -1.98 -5.47
CA LEU A 107 2.50 -1.31 -4.61
C LEU A 107 2.30 0.21 -4.60
N GLN A 108 2.15 0.83 -5.77
CA GLN A 108 1.94 2.28 -5.90
C GLN A 108 0.75 2.77 -5.08
N GLN A 109 -0.40 2.07 -5.17
CA GLN A 109 -1.57 2.43 -4.38
C GLN A 109 -1.23 2.43 -2.87
N SER A 110 -0.50 1.41 -2.40
CA SER A 110 -0.08 1.32 -1.01
C SER A 110 0.88 2.44 -0.61
N LEU A 111 1.87 2.74 -1.46
CA LEU A 111 2.87 3.78 -1.22
C LEU A 111 2.25 5.18 -1.16
N TYR A 112 1.26 5.48 -2.00
CA TYR A 112 0.53 6.75 -1.92
C TYR A 112 -0.21 6.89 -0.60
N THR A 113 -0.82 5.81 -0.10
CA THR A 113 -1.44 5.82 1.24
C THR A 113 -0.40 6.08 2.32
N GLU A 114 0.76 5.41 2.29
CA GLU A 114 1.86 5.67 3.25
C GLU A 114 2.31 7.14 3.19
N LEU A 115 2.39 7.72 2.00
CA LEU A 115 2.82 9.12 1.83
C LEU A 115 1.81 10.10 2.44
N GLU A 116 0.52 9.81 2.30
CA GLU A 116 -0.52 10.56 2.99
C GLU A 116 -0.38 10.43 4.51
N MET A 117 -0.17 9.22 5.03
CA MET A 117 0.06 9.01 6.47
C MET A 117 1.26 9.83 6.99
N PHE A 118 2.37 9.84 6.25
CA PHE A 118 3.56 10.62 6.61
C PHE A 118 3.30 12.12 6.64
N LYS A 119 2.62 12.66 5.62
CA LYS A 119 2.24 14.09 5.58
C LYS A 119 1.31 14.45 6.73
N LEU A 120 0.41 13.54 7.11
CA LEU A 120 -0.52 13.73 8.21
C LEU A 120 0.18 13.66 9.57
N ALA A 121 1.14 12.75 9.74
CA ALA A 121 2.00 12.69 10.93
C ALA A 121 2.87 13.95 11.08
N GLU A 122 3.35 14.53 9.98
CA GLU A 122 4.11 15.78 9.99
C GLU A 122 3.22 16.99 10.33
N LYS A 123 1.98 17.03 9.84
CA LYS A 123 1.00 18.07 10.16
C LYS A 123 0.49 17.99 11.60
N SER A 124 0.17 16.79 12.10
CA SER A 124 -0.30 16.58 13.48
C SER A 124 0.76 16.90 14.53
N LYS A 125 2.05 16.79 14.22
CA LYS A 125 3.11 17.29 15.10
C LYS A 125 3.09 18.83 15.29
N ASN A 126 2.39 19.55 14.41
CA ASN A 126 2.31 21.01 14.43
C ASN A 126 0.97 21.58 14.93
N ASP A 127 -0.07 20.76 15.15
CA ASP A 127 -1.40 21.20 15.60
C ASP A 127 -2.00 20.22 16.64
N ASP A 128 -2.87 20.74 17.53
CA ASP A 128 -3.48 20.11 18.72
C ASP A 128 -3.90 18.62 18.60
N GLU A 129 -3.82 17.89 19.72
CA GLU A 129 -4.16 16.45 19.92
C GLU A 129 -5.52 15.99 19.32
N GLU A 130 -6.45 16.93 19.08
CA GLU A 130 -7.77 16.68 18.48
C GLU A 130 -7.69 16.31 16.99
N TRP A 131 -6.69 16.83 16.26
CA TRP A 131 -6.46 16.53 14.84
C TRP A 131 -5.87 15.14 14.59
N GLU A 132 -5.02 14.66 15.50
CA GLU A 132 -4.44 13.32 15.43
C GLU A 132 -5.53 12.24 15.54
N SER A 133 -6.54 12.45 16.39
CA SER A 133 -7.70 11.56 16.51
C SER A 133 -8.57 11.51 15.25
N TYR A 134 -8.82 12.67 14.61
CA TYR A 134 -9.60 12.76 13.36
C TYR A 134 -8.90 12.12 12.15
N LEU A 135 -7.56 12.14 12.14
CA LEU A 135 -6.77 11.58 11.04
C LEU A 135 -6.55 10.07 11.21
N ILE A 136 -6.37 9.61 12.44
CA ILE A 136 -6.28 8.19 12.76
C ILE A 136 -7.62 7.49 12.49
N SER A 137 -8.76 8.11 12.78
CA SER A 137 -10.08 7.57 12.37
C SER A 137 -10.18 7.46 10.85
N SER A 138 -9.95 8.56 10.12
CA SER A 138 -10.03 8.56 8.64
C SER A 138 -9.17 7.50 7.92
N LEU A 139 -8.00 7.16 8.48
CA LEU A 139 -7.08 6.18 7.89
C LEU A 139 -7.28 4.74 8.40
N LYS A 140 -7.69 4.56 9.67
CA LYS A 140 -8.06 3.23 10.14
C LYS A 140 -9.38 2.79 9.54
N ASP A 141 -10.35 3.68 9.33
CA ASP A 141 -11.76 3.33 9.20
C ASP A 141 -12.21 2.68 7.89
N THR A 142 -11.36 2.59 6.86
CA THR A 142 -11.66 1.74 5.68
C THR A 142 -11.53 0.24 5.95
N GLN A 143 -10.72 -0.21 6.92
CA GLN A 143 -10.70 -1.62 7.36
C GLN A 143 -11.83 -2.01 8.33
N PRO A 144 -12.22 -1.18 9.32
CA PRO A 144 -13.42 -1.28 10.15
C PRO A 144 -14.68 -1.39 9.33
N GLU A 145 -14.85 -0.64 8.25
CA GLU A 145 -16.05 -0.75 7.40
C GLU A 145 -16.21 -2.14 6.82
N PHE A 146 -15.17 -2.68 6.19
CA PHE A 146 -15.24 -4.01 5.61
C PHE A 146 -15.39 -5.10 6.68
N ARG A 147 -14.72 -4.95 7.83
CA ARG A 147 -14.85 -5.90 8.96
C ARG A 147 -16.25 -5.87 9.58
N VAL A 148 -16.80 -4.68 9.84
CA VAL A 148 -18.16 -4.52 10.36
C VAL A 148 -19.18 -5.03 9.34
N LEU A 149 -19.00 -4.74 8.04
CA LEU A 149 -19.86 -5.26 6.98
C LEU A 149 -19.81 -6.80 6.87
N THR A 150 -18.65 -7.42 7.10
CA THR A 150 -18.54 -8.89 7.13
C THR A 150 -19.13 -9.50 8.39
N GLU A 151 -18.95 -8.87 9.56
CA GLU A 151 -19.61 -9.27 10.81
C GLU A 151 -21.14 -9.13 10.73
N LEU A 152 -21.64 -8.13 10.00
CA LEU A 152 -23.07 -7.91 9.75
C LEU A 152 -23.71 -9.03 8.91
N LEU A 153 -22.97 -9.63 7.98
CA LEU A 153 -23.47 -10.75 7.15
C LEU A 153 -23.74 -12.01 7.96
N ASP A 154 -23.05 -12.19 9.09
CA ASP A 154 -23.19 -13.36 9.96
C ASP A 154 -24.28 -13.18 11.05
N LYS A 155 -24.91 -12.00 11.14
CA LYS A 155 -25.91 -11.69 12.16
C LYS A 155 -27.34 -12.02 11.69
N THR A 156 -28.14 -12.58 12.60
CA THR A 156 -29.57 -12.88 12.36
C THR A 156 -30.54 -11.87 12.97
N SER A 157 -30.06 -10.96 13.82
CA SER A 157 -30.88 -9.96 14.53
C SER A 157 -30.87 -8.61 13.80
N MET A 158 -32.03 -8.19 13.29
CA MET A 158 -32.18 -6.90 12.59
C MET A 158 -31.86 -5.69 13.47
N THR A 159 -32.05 -5.80 14.78
CA THR A 159 -31.77 -4.71 15.73
C THR A 159 -30.27 -4.52 15.91
N GLU A 160 -29.51 -5.62 16.03
CA GLU A 160 -28.04 -5.57 16.14
C GLU A 160 -27.40 -5.10 14.83
N ILE A 161 -27.95 -5.54 13.69
CA ILE A 161 -27.52 -5.08 12.37
C ILE A 161 -27.71 -3.56 12.24
N ARG A 162 -28.86 -3.06 12.69
CA ARG A 162 -29.18 -1.64 12.66
C ARG A 162 -28.20 -0.83 13.52
N ASP A 163 -27.95 -1.26 14.75
CA ASP A 163 -27.09 -0.51 15.68
C ASP A 163 -25.64 -0.42 15.18
N ASP A 164 -25.12 -1.49 14.58
CA ASP A 164 -23.77 -1.46 13.98
C ASP A 164 -23.69 -0.63 12.70
N ILE A 165 -24.73 -0.65 11.86
CA ILE A 165 -24.81 0.23 10.70
C ILE A 165 -24.86 1.70 11.14
N LEU A 166 -25.63 2.02 12.19
CA LEU A 166 -25.69 3.38 12.73
C LEU A 166 -24.33 3.82 13.27
N ASN A 167 -23.65 2.94 14.02
CA ASN A 167 -22.29 3.21 14.50
C ASN A 167 -21.30 3.43 13.33
N LEU A 168 -21.41 2.64 12.26
CA LEU A 168 -20.55 2.79 11.08
C LEU A 168 -20.81 4.13 10.37
N LEU A 169 -22.08 4.48 10.18
CA LEU A 169 -22.48 5.75 9.55
C LEU A 169 -22.08 6.97 10.39
N GLU A 170 -22.23 6.90 11.71
CA GLU A 170 -21.90 8.00 12.61
C GLU A 170 -20.39 8.25 12.72
N ASN A 171 -19.59 7.17 12.76
CA ASN A 171 -18.15 7.31 12.89
C ASN A 171 -17.47 7.66 11.56
N ASN A 172 -17.94 7.11 10.44
CA ASN A 172 -17.22 7.21 9.17
C ASN A 172 -17.83 8.23 8.20
N TYR A 173 -19.11 8.57 8.36
CA TYR A 173 -19.83 9.53 7.52
C TYR A 173 -20.59 10.57 8.37
N PRO A 174 -19.94 11.23 9.35
CA PRO A 174 -20.64 12.02 10.37
C PRO A 174 -21.46 13.19 9.77
N LEU A 175 -20.96 13.82 8.71
CA LEU A 175 -21.61 14.96 8.05
C LEU A 175 -22.84 14.54 7.24
N GLU A 176 -22.70 13.47 6.46
CA GLU A 176 -23.76 12.86 5.66
C GLU A 176 -24.85 12.26 6.56
N TYR A 177 -24.44 11.57 7.62
CA TYR A 177 -25.34 10.95 8.59
C TYR A 177 -26.09 11.98 9.43
N ALA A 178 -25.43 13.06 9.89
CA ALA A 178 -26.10 14.18 10.53
C ALA A 178 -27.11 14.86 9.60
N THR A 179 -26.76 15.02 8.32
CA THR A 179 -27.67 15.57 7.30
C THR A 179 -28.86 14.65 7.04
N TYR A 180 -28.64 13.34 6.97
CA TYR A 180 -29.70 12.34 6.88
C TYR A 180 -30.61 12.40 8.11
N ASN A 181 -30.08 12.39 9.32
CA ASN A 181 -30.86 12.48 10.56
C ASN A 181 -31.68 13.78 10.65
N ALA A 182 -31.12 14.91 10.21
CA ALA A 182 -31.82 16.19 10.18
C ALA A 182 -32.95 16.25 9.14
N ARG A 183 -32.97 15.34 8.15
CA ARG A 183 -33.90 15.39 7.00
C ARG A 183 -34.79 14.16 6.86
N LYS A 184 -34.48 13.03 7.50
CA LYS A 184 -35.21 11.76 7.35
C LYS A 184 -36.69 11.88 7.72
N ASP A 185 -37.02 12.75 8.69
CA ASP A 185 -38.40 12.97 9.15
C ASP A 185 -39.07 14.17 8.45
N TYR A 186 -38.37 14.88 7.57
CA TYR A 186 -38.90 16.03 6.81
C TYR A 186 -39.54 15.64 5.47
N LEU A 187 -39.35 14.40 5.01
CA LEU A 187 -39.89 13.90 3.74
C LEU A 187 -41.11 12.98 3.91
N GLU A 188 -41.64 12.81 5.13
CA GLU A 188 -42.85 12.02 5.42
C GLU A 188 -44.16 12.84 5.51
N TYR A 189 -44.23 14.01 4.86
CA TYR A 189 -45.48 14.77 4.66
C TYR A 189 -45.73 15.11 3.19
#